data_AF-A0A6G3ZW06-F1
#
_entry.id   AF-A0A6G3ZW06-F1
#
_cell.length_a   1.000
_cell.length_b   1.000
_cell.length_c   1.000
_cell.angle_alpha   90.00
_cell.angle_beta   90.00
_cell.angle_gamma   90.00
#
_symmetry.space_group_name_H-M   'P 1'
#
loop_
_entity.id
_entity.type
_entity.pdbx_description
1 polymer ?
#
loop_
_entity_poly.entity_id
_entity_poly.type
_entity_poly.pdbx_seq_one_letter_code
_entity_poly.pdbx_strand_id
1 'polypeptide(L)'
;MKVGELLKALNARNLTVFLGILTTIGIVVYYLFRNKTYYDFLLWNLFLAWIPYVISLAASRIHSQKATKLTSLFIVLLGGLWILFLPNAPYIITDLIHLTVRKSIYIQNGRLSFAYWYDFFIMVLFSWIGIFLGCSSMYFFQRVCMVRFNRFLSWVMIAIASLLTGYGILLGREYRLNSWDALLNNRLLQVIDKTMNKESLIFCLLVGLVMLMFYTTLYLLANGSYNQSLKKQSDAN
;
A
#
# COMPACT_ATOMS: atom_id res chain seq x y z
N MET A 1 26.04 9.90 -0.82
CA MET A 1 25.41 8.87 -1.66
C MET A 1 24.23 9.49 -2.39
N LYS A 2 24.21 9.52 -3.72
CA LYS A 2 23.12 10.15 -4.49
C LYS A 2 21.87 9.26 -4.42
N VAL A 3 20.67 9.85 -4.40
CA VAL A 3 19.37 9.11 -4.41
C VAL A 3 19.28 8.13 -5.59
N GLY A 4 19.92 8.47 -6.73
CA GLY A 4 20.04 7.58 -7.88
C GLY A 4 20.79 6.26 -7.61
N GLU A 5 21.71 6.24 -6.64
CA GLU A 5 22.33 5.00 -6.15
C GLU A 5 21.45 4.29 -5.11
N LEU A 6 20.64 5.03 -4.35
CA LEU A 6 19.65 4.42 -3.45
C LEU A 6 18.58 3.63 -4.23
N LEU A 7 18.15 4.11 -5.40
CA LEU A 7 17.16 3.43 -6.26
C LEU A 7 17.70 2.17 -6.97
N LYS A 8 18.95 1.76 -6.75
CA LYS A 8 19.50 0.56 -7.42
C LYS A 8 18.99 -0.76 -6.84
N ALA A 9 18.64 -0.80 -5.55
CA ALA A 9 18.14 -2.03 -4.92
C ALA A 9 16.75 -2.45 -5.44
N LEU A 10 15.88 -1.48 -5.74
CA LEU A 10 14.65 -1.68 -6.50
C LEU A 10 14.63 -0.70 -7.67
N ASN A 11 14.93 -1.19 -8.87
CA ASN A 11 14.85 -0.39 -10.09
C ASN A 11 13.41 0.09 -10.29
N ALA A 12 13.16 1.36 -9.92
CA ALA A 12 11.82 1.93 -9.87
C ALA A 12 11.08 1.79 -11.20
N ARG A 13 11.77 1.98 -12.33
CA ARG A 13 11.16 1.82 -13.67
C ARG A 13 10.69 0.39 -13.91
N ASN A 14 11.57 -0.58 -13.70
CA ASN A 14 11.24 -1.99 -13.91
C ASN A 14 10.12 -2.44 -12.97
N LEU A 15 10.16 -1.98 -11.71
CA LEU A 15 9.11 -2.25 -10.73
C LEU A 15 7.77 -1.63 -11.15
N THR A 16 7.75 -0.37 -11.62
CA THR A 16 6.52 0.27 -12.12
C THR A 16 5.93 -0.50 -13.30
N VAL A 17 6.77 -0.89 -14.26
CA VAL A 17 6.33 -1.68 -15.43
C VAL A 17 5.77 -3.03 -14.97
N PHE A 18 6.46 -3.73 -14.08
CA PHE A 18 6.01 -5.00 -13.53
C PHE A 18 4.66 -4.87 -12.80
N LEU A 19 4.50 -3.89 -11.92
CA LEU A 19 3.25 -3.64 -11.20
C LEU A 19 2.12 -3.23 -12.16
N GLY A 20 2.43 -2.48 -13.21
CA GLY A 20 1.48 -2.13 -14.28
C GLY A 20 1.01 -3.36 -15.06
N ILE A 21 1.92 -4.27 -15.41
CA ILE A 21 1.60 -5.55 -16.05
C ILE A 21 0.73 -6.40 -15.12
N LEU A 22 1.11 -6.57 -13.85
CA LEU A 22 0.32 -7.32 -12.87
C LEU A 22 -1.08 -6.72 -12.69
N THR A 23 -1.20 -5.39 -12.64
CA THR A 23 -2.50 -4.70 -12.56
C THR A 23 -3.33 -4.99 -13.80
N THR A 24 -2.74 -4.91 -14.99
CA THR A 24 -3.43 -5.19 -16.26
C THR A 24 -3.90 -6.63 -16.31
N ILE A 25 -3.05 -7.59 -15.94
CA ILE A 25 -3.41 -9.01 -15.84
C ILE A 25 -4.54 -9.19 -14.84
N GLY A 26 -4.47 -8.57 -13.66
CA GLY A 26 -5.52 -8.63 -12.64
C GLY A 26 -6.87 -8.13 -13.16
N ILE A 27 -6.88 -7.00 -13.87
CA ILE A 27 -8.09 -6.44 -14.48
C ILE A 27 -8.63 -7.37 -15.58
N VAL A 28 -7.77 -7.93 -16.42
CA VAL A 28 -8.20 -8.89 -17.46
C VAL A 28 -8.81 -10.13 -16.82
N VAL A 29 -8.15 -10.74 -15.83
CA VAL A 29 -8.66 -11.89 -15.08
C VAL A 29 -10.00 -11.55 -14.42
N TYR A 30 -10.12 -10.36 -13.84
CA TYR A 30 -11.38 -9.88 -13.26
C TYR A 30 -12.51 -9.91 -14.29
N TYR A 31 -12.33 -9.29 -15.46
CA TYR A 31 -13.38 -9.25 -16.48
C TYR A 31 -13.70 -10.60 -17.11
N LEU A 32 -12.71 -11.51 -17.21
CA LEU A 32 -12.90 -12.86 -17.76
C LEU A 32 -13.67 -13.79 -16.82
N PHE A 33 -13.44 -13.67 -15.50
CA PHE A 33 -13.94 -14.64 -14.52
C PHE A 33 -14.97 -14.07 -13.54
N ARG A 34 -15.27 -12.76 -13.57
CA ARG A 34 -16.30 -12.17 -12.69
C ARG A 34 -17.66 -12.81 -12.95
N ASN A 35 -18.26 -13.34 -11.89
CA ASN A 35 -19.61 -13.90 -11.97
C ASN A 35 -20.69 -12.82 -11.77
N LYS A 36 -20.38 -11.77 -11.01
CA LYS A 36 -21.29 -10.68 -10.66
C LYS A 36 -20.54 -9.33 -10.62
N THR A 37 -21.27 -8.25 -10.79
CA THR A 37 -20.77 -6.86 -10.69
C THR A 37 -20.58 -6.38 -9.25
N TYR A 38 -20.94 -7.19 -8.25
CA TYR A 38 -20.84 -6.81 -6.82
C TYR A 38 -19.44 -6.38 -6.39
N TYR A 39 -18.40 -6.87 -7.07
CA TYR A 39 -17.01 -6.56 -6.76
C TYR A 39 -16.39 -5.51 -7.70
N ASP A 40 -17.20 -4.78 -8.49
CA ASP A 40 -16.70 -3.70 -9.36
C ASP A 40 -15.97 -2.61 -8.54
N PHE A 41 -16.29 -2.44 -7.25
CA PHE A 41 -15.59 -1.53 -6.35
C PHE A 41 -14.09 -1.89 -6.17
N LEU A 42 -13.68 -3.13 -6.43
CA LEU A 42 -12.27 -3.54 -6.37
C LEU A 42 -11.41 -2.77 -7.40
N LEU A 43 -11.99 -2.43 -8.56
CA LEU A 43 -11.31 -1.63 -9.57
C LEU A 43 -11.02 -0.22 -9.04
N TRP A 44 -11.98 0.36 -8.33
CA TRP A 44 -11.81 1.66 -7.68
C TRP A 44 -10.77 1.60 -6.55
N ASN A 45 -10.82 0.56 -5.71
CA ASN A 45 -9.83 0.39 -4.64
C ASN A 45 -8.42 0.15 -5.19
N LEU A 46 -8.29 -0.60 -6.30
CA LEU A 46 -7.02 -0.78 -6.98
C LEU A 46 -6.50 0.54 -7.56
N PHE A 47 -7.36 1.37 -8.14
CA PHE A 47 -6.99 2.72 -8.57
C PHE A 47 -6.47 3.57 -7.39
N LEU A 48 -7.17 3.57 -6.25
CA LEU A 48 -6.73 4.28 -5.05
C LEU A 48 -5.40 3.74 -4.51
N ALA A 49 -5.14 2.44 -4.61
CA ALA A 49 -3.88 1.82 -4.21
C ALA A 49 -2.67 2.31 -5.03
N TRP A 50 -2.87 2.75 -6.27
CA TRP A 50 -1.82 3.35 -7.10
C TRP A 50 -1.41 4.75 -6.65
N ILE A 51 -2.31 5.51 -6.01
CA ILE A 51 -2.06 6.90 -5.58
C ILE A 51 -0.82 7.02 -4.66
N PRO A 52 -0.71 6.31 -3.52
CA PRO A 52 0.46 6.44 -2.65
C PRO A 52 1.76 6.01 -3.37
N TYR A 53 1.68 5.04 -4.28
CA TYR A 53 2.82 4.62 -5.10
C TYR A 53 3.30 5.76 -6.02
N VAL A 54 2.41 6.39 -6.77
CA VAL A 54 2.75 7.51 -7.66
C VAL A 54 3.31 8.71 -6.87
N ILE A 55 2.70 9.03 -5.72
CA ILE A 55 3.20 10.08 -4.81
C ILE A 55 4.63 9.78 -4.35
N SER A 56 4.94 8.53 -3.99
CA SER A 56 6.28 8.13 -3.56
C SER A 56 7.33 8.23 -4.66
N LEU A 57 6.96 7.96 -5.91
CA LEU A 57 7.83 8.17 -7.08
C LEU A 57 8.07 9.66 -7.33
N ALA A 58 7.02 10.49 -7.23
CA ALA A 58 7.15 11.93 -7.36
C ALA A 58 8.08 12.53 -6.29
N ALA A 59 7.89 12.15 -5.02
CA ALA A 59 8.75 12.56 -3.91
C ALA A 59 10.22 12.15 -4.14
N SER A 60 10.44 10.91 -4.60
CA SER A 60 11.78 10.39 -4.92
C SER A 60 12.45 11.17 -6.06
N ARG A 61 11.70 11.52 -7.11
CA ARG A 61 12.21 12.32 -8.25
C ARG A 61 12.54 13.74 -7.82
N ILE A 62 11.65 14.41 -7.09
CA ILE A 62 11.89 15.78 -6.58
C ILE A 62 13.11 15.79 -5.67
N HIS A 63 13.26 14.79 -4.80
CA HIS A 63 14.41 14.68 -3.91
C HIS A 63 15.73 14.47 -4.67
N SER A 64 15.71 13.87 -5.86
CA SER A 64 16.91 13.71 -6.70
C SER A 64 17.38 15.01 -7.37
N GLN A 65 16.56 16.06 -7.36
CA GLN A 65 16.91 17.39 -7.87
C GLN A 65 17.68 18.23 -6.84
N LYS A 66 18.14 19.43 -7.23
CA LYS A 66 18.87 20.33 -6.34
C LYS A 66 18.03 20.67 -5.11
N ALA A 67 18.60 20.47 -3.92
CA ALA A 67 17.91 20.75 -2.67
C ALA A 67 17.67 22.26 -2.52
N THR A 68 16.41 22.67 -2.50
CA THR A 68 15.96 24.03 -2.20
C THR A 68 14.93 24.01 -1.06
N LYS A 69 14.62 25.18 -0.50
CA LYS A 69 13.50 25.32 0.47
C LYS A 69 12.18 24.86 -0.16
N LEU A 70 11.97 25.20 -1.43
CA LEU A 70 10.76 24.85 -2.17
C LEU A 70 10.64 23.33 -2.39
N THR A 71 11.70 22.66 -2.85
CA THR A 71 11.67 21.18 -3.00
C THR A 71 11.46 20.47 -1.66
N SER A 72 12.00 21.03 -0.57
CA SER A 72 11.78 20.50 0.78
C SER A 72 10.32 20.60 1.22
N LEU A 73 9.67 21.74 0.97
CA LEU A 73 8.25 21.93 1.26
C LEU A 73 7.38 20.95 0.46
N PHE A 74 7.65 20.79 -0.84
CA PHE A 74 6.92 19.83 -1.68
C PHE A 74 7.05 18.39 -1.19
N ILE A 75 8.24 17.96 -0.74
CA ILE A 75 8.42 16.61 -0.19
C ILE A 75 7.58 16.40 1.08
N VAL A 76 7.49 17.41 1.96
CA VAL A 76 6.65 17.34 3.17
C VAL A 76 5.17 17.24 2.81
N LEU A 77 4.70 18.05 1.86
CA LEU A 77 3.31 18.00 1.37
C LEU A 77 2.98 16.64 0.76
N LEU A 78 3.88 16.10 -0.09
CA LEU A 78 3.74 14.76 -0.64
C LEU A 78 3.78 13.68 0.44
N GLY A 79 4.56 13.86 1.51
CA GLY A 79 4.57 12.95 2.66
C GLY A 79 3.22 12.93 3.40
N GLY A 80 2.60 14.09 3.60
CA GLY A 80 1.26 14.19 4.19
C GLY A 80 0.20 13.50 3.33
N LEU A 81 0.19 13.78 2.02
CA LEU A 81 -0.70 13.10 1.07
C LEU A 81 -0.42 11.60 1.01
N TRP A 82 0.84 11.19 1.06
CA TRP A 82 1.20 9.79 1.07
C TRP A 82 0.64 9.07 2.28
N ILE A 83 0.78 9.61 3.50
CA ILE A 83 0.19 9.02 4.71
C ILE A 83 -1.34 8.90 4.60
N LEU A 84 -1.99 9.92 4.04
CA LEU A 84 -3.44 9.95 3.87
C LEU A 84 -3.96 8.87 2.90
N PHE A 85 -3.21 8.60 1.83
CA PHE A 85 -3.60 7.65 0.79
C PHE A 85 -3.00 6.25 0.95
N LEU A 86 -1.94 6.09 1.75
CA LEU A 86 -1.30 4.80 2.05
C LEU A 86 -2.29 3.72 2.50
N PRO A 87 -3.31 3.99 3.34
CA PRO A 87 -4.25 2.96 3.79
C PRO A 87 -4.97 2.25 2.65
N ASN A 88 -5.23 2.94 1.53
CA ASN A 88 -5.99 2.38 0.40
C ASN A 88 -5.31 1.17 -0.25
N ALA A 89 -3.98 1.08 -0.17
CA ALA A 89 -3.24 -0.02 -0.77
C ALA A 89 -3.50 -1.36 -0.06
N PRO A 90 -3.27 -1.49 1.27
CA PRO A 90 -3.66 -2.69 2.01
C PRO A 90 -5.16 -2.79 2.34
N TYR A 91 -5.94 -1.72 2.14
CA TYR A 91 -7.39 -1.74 2.32
C TYR A 91 -8.06 -2.89 1.56
N ILE A 92 -7.54 -3.22 0.38
CA ILE A 92 -8.05 -4.30 -0.49
C ILE A 92 -8.07 -5.66 0.24
N ILE A 93 -7.12 -5.93 1.14
CA ILE A 93 -7.10 -7.18 1.94
C ILE A 93 -8.40 -7.32 2.73
N THR A 94 -8.89 -6.21 3.29
CA THR A 94 -10.11 -6.23 4.10
C THR A 94 -11.38 -6.43 3.26
N ASP A 95 -11.32 -6.26 1.93
CA ASP A 95 -12.46 -6.56 1.05
C ASP A 95 -12.77 -8.06 0.99
N LEU A 96 -11.82 -8.93 1.35
CA LEU A 96 -12.04 -10.38 1.46
C LEU A 96 -13.18 -10.74 2.42
N ILE A 97 -13.48 -9.88 3.40
CA ILE A 97 -14.61 -10.08 4.32
C ILE A 97 -15.95 -10.17 3.57
N HIS A 98 -16.10 -9.47 2.44
CA HIS A 98 -17.34 -9.49 1.64
C HIS A 98 -17.64 -10.85 1.03
N LEU A 99 -16.63 -11.72 0.82
CA LEU A 99 -16.85 -13.11 0.39
C LEU A 99 -17.53 -13.91 1.50
N THR A 100 -17.05 -13.77 2.73
CA THR A 100 -17.58 -14.49 3.88
C THR A 100 -19.01 -14.07 4.17
N VAL A 101 -19.29 -12.77 4.18
CA VAL A 101 -20.63 -12.22 4.45
C VAL A 101 -21.64 -12.67 3.40
N ARG A 102 -21.21 -12.86 2.15
CA ARG A 102 -22.09 -13.21 1.03
C ARG A 102 -22.05 -14.69 0.65
N LYS A 103 -21.42 -15.56 1.45
CA LYS A 103 -21.24 -16.99 1.12
C LYS A 103 -22.54 -17.69 0.69
N SER A 104 -23.68 -17.32 1.27
CA SER A 104 -25.00 -17.89 0.96
C SER A 104 -25.39 -17.79 -0.52
N ILE A 105 -25.01 -16.71 -1.21
CA ILE A 105 -25.38 -16.51 -2.63
C ILE A 105 -24.64 -17.47 -3.58
N TYR A 106 -23.58 -18.11 -3.10
CA TYR A 106 -22.78 -19.07 -3.87
C TYR A 106 -23.15 -20.52 -3.60
N ILE A 107 -24.07 -20.78 -2.67
CA ILE A 107 -24.51 -22.15 -2.37
C ILE A 107 -25.62 -22.54 -3.35
N GLN A 108 -25.37 -23.59 -4.13
CA GLN A 108 -26.32 -24.18 -5.06
C GLN A 108 -26.46 -25.67 -4.71
N ASN A 109 -27.68 -26.15 -4.49
CA ASN A 109 -27.97 -27.55 -4.11
C ASN A 109 -27.16 -28.04 -2.90
N GLY A 110 -26.99 -27.19 -1.88
CA GLY A 110 -26.22 -27.49 -0.68
C GLY A 110 -24.70 -27.58 -0.88
N ARG A 111 -24.18 -27.24 -2.07
CA ARG A 111 -22.75 -27.23 -2.40
C ARG A 111 -22.29 -25.83 -2.77
N LEU A 112 -21.02 -25.54 -2.51
CA LEU A 112 -20.41 -24.27 -2.89
C LEU A 112 -20.09 -24.27 -4.39
N SER A 113 -20.63 -23.29 -5.12
CA SER A 113 -20.36 -23.11 -6.54
C SER A 113 -18.91 -22.69 -6.79
N PHE A 114 -18.32 -23.12 -7.91
CA PHE A 114 -16.99 -22.70 -8.36
C PHE A 114 -16.86 -21.18 -8.52
N ALA A 115 -17.97 -20.47 -8.73
CA ALA A 115 -17.97 -19.01 -8.77
C ALA A 115 -17.40 -18.36 -7.50
N TYR A 116 -17.61 -18.97 -6.32
CA TYR A 116 -17.01 -18.47 -5.08
C TYR A 116 -15.48 -18.47 -5.15
N TRP A 117 -14.90 -19.54 -5.72
CA TRP A 117 -13.46 -19.67 -5.87
C TRP A 117 -12.89 -18.67 -6.86
N TYR A 118 -13.60 -18.39 -7.96
CA TYR A 118 -13.18 -17.36 -8.92
C TYR A 118 -13.11 -15.98 -8.27
N ASP A 119 -14.18 -15.57 -7.57
CA ASP A 119 -14.20 -14.27 -6.88
C ASP A 119 -13.17 -14.21 -5.74
N PHE A 120 -12.94 -15.33 -5.03
CA PHE A 120 -11.88 -15.45 -4.04
C PHE A 120 -10.48 -15.23 -4.62
N PHE A 121 -10.11 -15.94 -5.69
CA PHE A 121 -8.79 -15.78 -6.31
C PHE A 121 -8.60 -14.40 -6.94
N ILE A 122 -9.66 -13.82 -7.51
CA ILE A 122 -9.65 -12.41 -7.97
C ILE A 122 -9.32 -11.48 -6.81
N MET A 123 -10.01 -11.58 -5.68
CA MET A 123 -9.75 -10.71 -4.53
C MET A 123 -8.37 -10.90 -3.93
N VAL A 124 -7.87 -12.13 -3.87
CA VAL A 124 -6.50 -12.42 -3.46
C VAL A 124 -5.49 -11.77 -4.41
N LEU A 125 -5.72 -11.84 -5.73
CA LEU A 125 -4.85 -11.22 -6.74
C LEU A 125 -4.83 -9.69 -6.60
N PHE A 126 -6.00 -9.06 -6.42
CA PHE A 126 -6.09 -7.61 -6.20
C PHE A 126 -5.43 -7.21 -4.88
N SER A 127 -5.63 -7.97 -3.81
CA SER A 127 -4.99 -7.76 -2.51
C SER A 127 -3.48 -7.86 -2.61
N TRP A 128 -2.98 -8.83 -3.37
CA TRP A 128 -1.56 -9.00 -3.65
C TRP A 128 -0.99 -7.76 -4.34
N ILE A 129 -1.62 -7.29 -5.41
CA ILE A 129 -1.19 -6.08 -6.13
C ILE A 129 -1.20 -4.86 -5.20
N GLY A 130 -2.26 -4.70 -4.40
CA GLY A 130 -2.38 -3.63 -3.40
C GLY A 130 -1.25 -3.63 -2.37
N ILE A 131 -0.93 -4.79 -1.79
CA ILE A 131 0.19 -4.93 -0.84
C ILE A 131 1.51 -4.52 -1.50
N PHE A 132 1.78 -5.00 -2.71
CA PHE A 132 3.02 -4.66 -3.42
C PHE A 132 3.12 -3.17 -3.74
N LEU A 133 2.02 -2.53 -4.17
CA LEU A 133 1.98 -1.08 -4.36
C LEU A 133 2.25 -0.33 -3.05
N GLY A 134 1.59 -0.72 -1.97
CA GLY A 134 1.75 -0.15 -0.63
C GLY A 134 3.18 -0.26 -0.13
N CYS A 135 3.73 -1.47 -0.06
CA CYS A 135 5.09 -1.72 0.41
C CYS A 135 6.15 -1.07 -0.48
N SER A 136 5.97 -1.06 -1.80
CA SER A 136 6.88 -0.35 -2.71
C SER A 136 6.85 1.16 -2.48
N SER A 137 5.68 1.73 -2.21
CA SER A 137 5.56 3.15 -1.88
C SER A 137 6.26 3.52 -0.57
N MET A 138 6.10 2.68 0.46
CA MET A 138 6.81 2.77 1.74
C MET A 138 8.32 2.66 1.52
N TYR A 139 8.77 1.80 0.62
CA TYR A 139 10.19 1.62 0.34
C TYR A 139 10.80 2.91 -0.19
N PHE A 140 10.18 3.52 -1.21
CA PHE A 140 10.67 4.77 -1.79
C PHE A 140 10.66 5.92 -0.78
N PHE A 141 9.60 6.07 0.03
CA PHE A 141 9.56 7.11 1.07
C PHE A 141 10.58 6.87 2.18
N GLN A 142 10.79 5.63 2.62
CA GLN A 142 11.82 5.32 3.60
C GLN A 142 13.20 5.71 3.08
N ARG A 143 13.51 5.44 1.80
CA ARG A 143 14.78 5.82 1.17
C ARG A 143 14.97 7.34 1.14
N VAL A 144 13.94 8.12 0.80
CA VAL A 144 13.99 9.60 0.89
C VAL A 144 14.27 10.05 2.33
N CYS A 145 13.59 9.46 3.31
CA CYS A 145 13.76 9.80 4.73
C CYS A 145 15.15 9.40 5.26
N MET A 146 15.68 8.25 4.85
CA MET A 146 17.03 7.81 5.22
C MET A 146 18.10 8.82 4.80
N VAL A 147 17.99 9.38 3.59
CA VAL A 147 18.96 10.36 3.06
C VAL A 147 18.79 11.72 3.72
N ARG A 148 17.55 12.15 3.93
CA ARG A 148 17.25 13.48 4.48
C ARG A 148 17.51 13.57 5.98
N PHE A 149 17.33 12.48 6.70
CA PHE A 149 17.51 12.42 8.15
C PHE A 149 18.54 11.35 8.50
N ASN A 150 18.10 10.14 8.82
CA ASN A 150 18.98 9.01 9.10
C ASN A 150 18.18 7.69 9.05
N ARG A 151 18.89 6.57 9.15
CA ARG A 151 18.32 5.23 9.11
C ARG A 151 17.30 4.98 10.24
N PHE A 152 17.62 5.38 11.48
CA PHE A 152 16.73 5.15 12.61
C PHE A 152 15.39 5.87 12.44
N LEU A 153 15.41 7.16 12.13
CA LEU A 153 14.20 7.97 11.94
C LEU A 153 13.37 7.47 10.75
N SER A 154 14.01 6.93 9.71
CA SER A 154 13.29 6.32 8.60
C SER A 154 12.47 5.09 9.01
N TRP A 155 12.98 4.26 9.93
CA TRP A 155 12.26 3.11 10.46
C TRP A 155 11.15 3.53 11.43
N VAL A 156 11.39 4.53 12.26
CA VAL A 156 10.34 5.13 13.11
C VAL A 156 9.19 5.65 12.25
N MET A 157 9.50 6.36 11.16
CA MET A 157 8.48 6.86 10.22
C MET A 157 7.68 5.71 9.58
N ILE A 158 8.33 4.61 9.20
CA ILE A 158 7.64 3.42 8.69
C ILE A 158 6.73 2.79 9.74
N ALA A 159 7.20 2.64 10.98
CA ALA A 159 6.38 2.07 12.05
C ALA A 159 5.12 2.92 12.32
N ILE A 160 5.28 4.25 12.37
CA ILE A 160 4.17 5.18 12.52
C ILE A 160 3.23 5.10 11.31
N ALA A 161 3.76 5.10 10.08
CA ALA A 161 2.95 5.01 8.86
C ALA A 161 2.15 3.69 8.80
N SER A 162 2.71 2.56 9.26
CA SER A 162 2.00 1.29 9.37
C SER A 162 0.82 1.38 10.36
N LEU A 163 1.01 1.98 11.54
CA LEU A 163 -0.07 2.16 12.52
C LEU A 163 -1.16 3.11 11.99
N LEU A 164 -0.77 4.22 11.35
CA LEU A 164 -1.69 5.14 10.70
C LEU A 164 -2.44 4.49 9.54
N THR A 165 -1.82 3.51 8.87
CA THR A 165 -2.51 2.69 7.87
C THR A 165 -3.64 1.88 8.51
N GLY A 166 -3.39 1.24 9.65
CA GLY A 166 -4.43 0.58 10.43
C GLY A 166 -5.58 1.51 10.80
N TYR A 167 -5.26 2.72 11.24
CA TYR A 167 -6.26 3.75 11.56
C TYR A 167 -7.06 4.20 10.33
N GLY A 168 -6.40 4.43 9.19
CA GLY A 168 -7.09 4.79 7.96
C GLY A 168 -8.04 3.71 7.45
N ILE A 169 -7.66 2.43 7.58
CA ILE A 169 -8.55 1.32 7.26
C ILE A 169 -9.76 1.27 8.21
N LEU A 170 -9.55 1.46 9.51
CA LEU A 170 -10.63 1.54 10.50
C LEU A 170 -11.64 2.63 10.12
N LEU A 171 -11.17 3.84 9.82
CA LEU A 171 -12.01 4.96 9.41
C LEU A 171 -12.82 4.64 8.15
N GLY A 172 -12.20 4.00 7.16
CA GLY A 172 -12.88 3.62 5.91
C GLY A 172 -13.88 2.49 6.07
N ARG A 173 -13.67 1.54 6.98
CA ARG A 173 -14.52 0.35 7.15
C ARG A 173 -15.66 0.56 8.13
N GLU A 174 -15.34 1.00 9.34
CA GLU A 174 -16.33 1.15 10.40
C GLU A 174 -17.10 2.47 10.28
N TYR A 175 -16.40 3.54 9.89
CA TYR A 175 -16.95 4.89 9.88
C TYR A 175 -17.24 5.43 8.48
N ARG A 176 -16.95 4.64 7.42
CA ARG A 176 -17.17 4.96 6.00
C ARG A 176 -16.57 6.31 5.57
N LEU A 177 -15.46 6.70 6.17
CA LEU A 177 -14.70 7.90 5.81
C LEU A 177 -13.60 7.55 4.81
N ASN A 178 -13.63 8.17 3.64
CA ASN A 178 -12.59 8.03 2.63
C ASN A 178 -11.47 9.06 2.84
N SER A 179 -10.31 8.85 2.20
CA SER A 179 -9.19 9.80 2.21
C SER A 179 -9.61 11.22 1.81
N TRP A 180 -10.61 11.38 0.94
CA TRP A 180 -11.13 12.69 0.52
C TRP A 180 -12.03 13.37 1.56
N ASP A 181 -12.71 12.60 2.40
CA ASP A 181 -13.58 13.16 3.45
C ASP A 181 -12.76 13.88 4.53
N ALA A 182 -11.52 13.43 4.78
CA ALA A 182 -10.59 14.09 5.67
C ALA A 182 -10.09 15.45 5.13
N LEU A 183 -10.09 15.65 3.81
CA LEU A 183 -9.68 16.90 3.17
C LEU A 183 -10.84 17.90 3.05
N LEU A 184 -12.07 17.40 2.91
CA LEU A 184 -13.22 18.20 2.51
C LEU A 184 -14.22 18.43 3.65
N ASN A 185 -14.14 17.71 4.77
CA ASN A 185 -15.18 17.73 5.78
C ASN A 185 -14.66 17.63 7.22
N ASN A 186 -15.27 18.36 8.15
CA ASN A 186 -14.94 18.32 9.59
C ASN A 186 -15.45 17.05 10.30
N ARG A 187 -16.00 16.08 9.55
CA ARG A 187 -16.52 14.81 10.10
C ARG A 187 -15.45 13.99 10.80
N LEU A 188 -14.18 14.15 10.43
CA LEU A 188 -13.07 13.47 11.11
C LEU A 188 -13.07 13.78 12.61
N LEU A 189 -13.24 15.05 12.98
CA LEU A 189 -13.21 15.49 14.38
C LEU A 189 -14.34 14.89 15.23
N GLN A 190 -15.50 14.64 14.61
CA GLN A 190 -16.66 14.05 15.29
C GLN A 190 -16.54 12.53 15.49
N VAL A 191 -15.62 11.90 14.77
CA VAL A 191 -15.42 10.43 14.78
C VAL A 191 -14.23 10.02 15.65
N ILE A 192 -13.27 10.92 15.90
CA ILE A 192 -12.09 10.64 16.73
C ILE A 192 -12.50 10.05 18.10
N ASP A 193 -13.46 10.66 18.79
CA ASP A 193 -13.91 10.19 20.11
C ASP A 193 -14.44 8.75 20.07
N LYS A 194 -15.10 8.37 18.97
CA LYS A 194 -15.63 7.01 18.79
C LYS A 194 -14.54 5.99 18.48
N THR A 195 -13.46 6.43 17.85
CA THR A 195 -12.30 5.58 17.53
C THR A 195 -11.40 5.27 18.73
N MET A 196 -11.55 6.01 19.84
CA MET A 196 -10.77 5.82 21.07
C MET A 196 -11.33 4.70 21.96
N ASN A 197 -11.64 3.55 21.37
CA ASN A 197 -12.06 2.35 22.09
C ASN A 197 -11.03 1.21 21.95
N LYS A 198 -11.06 0.26 22.89
CA LYS A 198 -10.08 -0.84 22.95
C LYS A 198 -10.05 -1.68 21.67
N GLU A 199 -11.22 -1.95 21.09
CA GLU A 199 -11.35 -2.78 19.89
C GLU A 199 -10.73 -2.10 18.66
N SER A 200 -10.99 -0.81 18.47
CA SER A 200 -10.42 0.03 17.42
C SER A 200 -8.90 0.12 17.53
N LEU A 201 -8.37 0.29 18.74
CA LEU A 201 -6.92 0.34 18.97
C LEU A 201 -6.25 -1.01 18.66
N ILE A 202 -6.85 -2.13 19.09
CA ILE A 202 -6.36 -3.47 18.77
C ILE A 202 -6.39 -3.71 17.26
N PHE A 203 -7.48 -3.32 16.59
CA PHE A 203 -7.58 -3.41 15.14
C PHE A 203 -6.46 -2.64 14.43
N CYS A 204 -6.24 -1.38 14.81
CA CYS A 204 -5.17 -0.55 14.24
C CYS A 204 -3.78 -1.17 14.48
N LEU A 205 -3.55 -1.71 15.68
CA LEU A 205 -2.30 -2.38 16.03
C LEU A 205 -2.07 -3.62 15.16
N LEU A 206 -3.08 -4.48 15.01
CA LEU A 206 -2.98 -5.71 14.23
C LEU A 206 -2.74 -5.41 12.75
N VAL A 207 -3.50 -4.49 12.17
CA VAL A 207 -3.29 -4.07 10.77
C VAL A 207 -1.92 -3.43 10.59
N GLY A 208 -1.49 -2.58 11.53
CA GLY A 208 -0.17 -1.97 11.51
C GLY A 208 0.96 -2.99 11.63
N LEU A 209 0.80 -4.01 12.46
CA LEU A 209 1.73 -5.13 12.57
C LEU A 209 1.83 -5.89 11.23
N VAL A 210 0.69 -6.24 10.63
CA VAL A 210 0.63 -6.92 9.33
C VAL A 210 1.36 -6.10 8.26
N MET A 211 1.11 -4.79 8.22
CA MET A 211 1.80 -3.89 7.29
C MET A 211 3.29 -3.81 7.53
N LEU A 212 3.71 -3.71 8.79
CA LEU A 212 5.13 -3.67 9.14
C LEU A 212 5.83 -4.99 8.78
N MET A 213 5.17 -6.15 8.95
CA MET A 213 5.68 -7.45 8.54
C MET A 213 5.84 -7.54 7.02
N PHE A 214 4.80 -7.23 6.24
CA PHE A 214 4.90 -7.22 4.78
C PHE A 214 6.01 -6.30 4.28
N TYR A 215 6.08 -5.10 4.86
CA TYR A 215 7.09 -4.13 4.49
C TYR A 215 8.51 -4.62 4.81
N THR A 216 8.73 -5.13 6.02
CA THR A 216 10.05 -5.61 6.45
C THR A 216 10.53 -6.77 5.59
N THR A 217 9.64 -7.70 5.23
CA THR A 217 9.94 -8.78 4.30
C THR A 217 10.40 -8.24 2.95
N LEU A 218 9.66 -7.30 2.34
CA LEU A 218 10.05 -6.68 1.08
C LEU A 218 11.39 -5.93 1.19
N TYR A 219 11.60 -5.20 2.30
CA TYR A 219 12.85 -4.49 2.55
C TYR A 219 14.06 -5.44 2.63
N LEU A 220 13.92 -6.57 3.33
CA LEU A 220 15.00 -7.56 3.46
C LEU A 220 15.32 -8.22 2.12
N LEU A 221 14.30 -8.62 1.35
CA LEU A 221 14.49 -9.21 0.03
C LEU A 221 15.17 -8.22 -0.94
N ALA A 222 14.68 -6.98 -1.00
CA ALA A 222 15.24 -5.95 -1.88
C ALA A 222 16.71 -5.62 -1.58
N ASN A 223 17.06 -5.48 -0.30
CA ASN A 223 18.43 -5.12 0.08
C ASN A 223 19.38 -6.33 0.14
N GLY A 224 18.86 -7.54 0.38
CA GLY A 224 19.62 -8.78 0.32
C GLY A 224 20.16 -9.05 -1.09
N SER A 225 19.31 -8.95 -2.10
CA SER A 225 19.70 -9.10 -3.51
C SER A 225 20.73 -8.04 -3.95
N TYR A 226 20.59 -6.81 -3.47
CA TYR A 226 21.53 -5.73 -3.79
C TYR A 226 22.95 -6.00 -3.25
N ASN A 227 23.07 -6.39 -1.98
CA ASN A 227 24.37 -6.66 -1.36
C ASN A 227 25.12 -7.83 -2.06
N GLN A 228 24.40 -8.84 -2.52
CA GLN A 228 24.99 -9.95 -3.30
C GLN A 228 25.54 -9.47 -4.66
N SER A 229 24.82 -8.57 -5.35
CA SER A 229 25.25 -8.04 -6.64
C SER A 229 26.55 -7.23 -6.54
N LEU A 230 26.70 -6.43 -5.47
CA LEU A 230 27.91 -5.66 -5.20
C LEU A 230 29.11 -6.56 -4.88
N LYS A 231 28.91 -7.59 -4.05
CA LYS A 231 29.95 -8.55 -3.71
C LYS A 231 30.48 -9.26 -4.97
N LYS A 232 29.57 -9.73 -5.84
CA LYS A 232 29.94 -10.39 -7.10
C LYS A 232 30.70 -9.47 -8.07
N GLN A 233 30.41 -8.16 -8.07
CA GLN A 233 31.16 -7.19 -8.86
C GLN A 233 32.55 -6.90 -8.27
N SER A 234 32.68 -6.89 -6.94
CA SER A 234 33.97 -6.73 -6.27
C SER A 234 34.86 -7.95 -6.45
N ASP A 235 34.31 -9.16 -6.46
CA ASP A 235 35.05 -10.41 -6.62
C ASP A 235 35.49 -10.66 -8.08
N ALA A 236 34.93 -9.91 -9.04
CA ALA A 236 35.21 -10.03 -10.48
C ALA A 236 36.21 -8.99 -11.02
N ASN A 237 36.61 -8.02 -10.19
CA ASN A 237 37.61 -6.99 -10.49
C ASN A 237 38.90 -7.26 -9.70
#